data_AF-A0A930PEX8-F1
#
_entry.id   AF-A0A930PEX8-F1
#
_cell.length_a   1.000
_cell.length_b   1.000
_cell.length_c   1.000
_cell.angle_alpha   90.00
_cell.angle_beta   90.00
_cell.angle_gamma   90.00
#
_symmetry.space_group_name_H-M   'P 1'
#
loop_
_entity.id
_entity.type
_entity.pdbx_description
1 polymer ?
#
loop_
_entity_poly.entity_id
_entity_poly.type
_entity_poly.pdbx_seq_one_letter_code
_entity_poly.pdbx_strand_id
1 'polypeptide(L)'
;MQQNNSEKWNFLSNKKLFWGTIIVILFLFLLSAWLFFWNRERHFFNDNYVLDNALWGTLGDFVGGFIGSILAFIGVIVTCQIFIEQRQQTIDLNEEQKRITSNSQKSQINQSEIQRFNSLFFELIDLHRTQVDYLMKMPLVGFEAENSKETNFFDRFMEELHSNSNVNSSYARAFIVAKRKYLQLYLSNSTILAPYFRVLYRLFELIDKANIEEKEKVRYAKIARAQLSESELFILIYNSANLYGDNFIEYINKFRLLKHLPLLSLLEFKNIRNVIAEGDSLYQYSINMLFFSVWKRIYNITVGHEDRTNDFVQLYDERKRYKFELKMPKKHRTALYLTIDTSRPNRDPLLKCFRNFNESDFGKLLTNFLLEIYKYSNFSRYNKDENIEYHKKVFHDGSVTKIVCWILNTENKLLRVSHPSRDKFYGISED
;
A
#
# COMPACT_ATOMS: atom_id res chain seq x y z
N MET A 1 -18.89 11.61 -30.93
CA MET A 1 -19.93 12.67 -30.81
C MET A 1 -20.16 13.50 -32.09
N GLN A 2 -19.28 13.50 -33.10
CA GLN A 2 -19.52 14.28 -34.35
C GLN A 2 -20.51 13.64 -35.35
N GLN A 3 -20.80 12.33 -35.28
CA GLN A 3 -21.66 11.65 -36.27
C GLN A 3 -23.17 11.92 -36.09
N ASN A 4 -23.64 12.14 -34.85
CA ASN A 4 -25.08 12.19 -34.55
C ASN A 4 -25.75 13.54 -34.83
N ASN A 5 -24.95 14.61 -34.99
CA ASN A 5 -25.46 15.92 -35.38
C ASN A 5 -25.73 16.01 -36.90
N SER A 6 -25.15 15.13 -37.72
CA SER A 6 -25.28 15.19 -39.18
C SER A 6 -26.63 14.66 -39.71
N GLU A 7 -27.28 13.74 -38.98
CA GLU A 7 -28.56 13.15 -39.41
C GLU A 7 -29.77 14.04 -39.06
N LYS A 8 -29.69 14.87 -38.01
CA LYS A 8 -30.83 15.70 -37.56
C LYS A 8 -31.10 16.92 -38.44
N TRP A 9 -30.07 17.48 -39.08
CA TRP A 9 -30.24 18.56 -40.05
C TRP A 9 -30.96 18.12 -41.35
N ASN A 10 -31.09 16.82 -41.61
CA ASN A 10 -31.77 16.32 -42.80
C ASN A 10 -33.30 16.50 -42.75
N PHE A 11 -33.91 16.66 -41.58
CA PHE A 11 -35.37 16.83 -41.48
C PHE A 11 -35.83 18.28 -41.79
N LEU A 12 -35.05 19.30 -41.39
CA LEU A 12 -35.27 20.66 -41.88
C LEU A 12 -34.98 20.78 -43.39
N SER A 13 -34.14 19.88 -43.93
CA SER A 13 -33.90 19.74 -45.38
C SER A 13 -34.91 18.83 -46.08
N ASN A 14 -36.04 18.48 -45.45
CA ASN A 14 -37.00 17.56 -46.05
C ASN A 14 -37.60 18.20 -47.30
N LYS A 15 -36.93 18.00 -48.45
CA LYS A 15 -37.22 18.60 -49.75
C LYS A 15 -38.69 18.42 -50.11
N LYS A 16 -39.32 17.34 -49.63
CA LYS A 16 -40.74 17.03 -49.81
C LYS A 16 -41.69 18.07 -49.19
N LEU A 17 -41.36 18.60 -48.01
CA LEU A 17 -42.20 19.58 -47.31
C LEU A 17 -42.07 20.97 -47.96
N PHE A 18 -40.85 21.36 -48.35
CA PHE A 18 -40.57 22.60 -49.07
C PHE A 18 -41.14 22.61 -50.51
N TRP A 19 -41.00 21.52 -51.26
CA TRP A 19 -41.63 21.39 -52.58
C TRP A 19 -43.15 21.27 -52.48
N GLY A 20 -43.67 20.63 -51.44
CA GLY A 20 -45.11 20.52 -51.18
C GLY A 20 -45.76 21.90 -50.93
N THR A 21 -45.14 22.77 -50.14
CA THR A 21 -45.66 24.12 -49.89
C THR A 21 -45.62 24.99 -51.15
N ILE A 22 -44.56 24.89 -51.96
CA ILE A 22 -44.48 25.58 -53.26
C ILE A 22 -45.61 25.15 -54.19
N ILE A 23 -45.87 23.83 -54.31
CA ILE A 23 -46.93 23.31 -55.18
C ILE A 23 -48.32 23.78 -54.72
N VAL A 24 -48.58 23.80 -53.40
CA VAL A 24 -49.85 24.29 -52.84
C VAL A 24 -50.04 25.78 -53.08
N ILE A 25 -48.98 26.60 -52.92
CA ILE A 25 -49.01 28.04 -53.20
C ILE A 25 -49.27 28.28 -54.69
N LEU A 26 -48.61 27.53 -55.58
CA LEU A 26 -48.79 27.63 -57.03
C LEU A 26 -50.20 27.20 -57.46
N PHE A 27 -50.75 26.15 -56.85
CA PHE A 27 -52.12 25.70 -57.08
C PHE A 27 -53.14 26.73 -56.62
N LEU A 28 -52.96 27.32 -55.44
CA LEU A 28 -53.85 28.37 -54.92
C LEU A 28 -53.78 29.65 -55.75
N PHE A 29 -52.59 30.00 -56.25
CA PHE A 29 -52.41 31.11 -57.18
C PHE A 29 -53.14 30.84 -58.51
N LEU A 30 -53.02 29.63 -59.06
CA LEU A 30 -53.73 29.22 -60.27
C LEU A 30 -55.25 29.15 -60.08
N LEU A 31 -55.72 28.69 -58.91
CA LEU A 31 -57.13 28.63 -58.55
C LEU A 31 -57.72 30.04 -58.36
N SER A 32 -56.97 30.94 -57.72
CA SER A 32 -57.31 32.36 -57.56
C SER A 32 -57.41 33.05 -58.92
N ALA A 33 -56.41 32.85 -59.80
CA ALA A 33 -56.44 33.37 -61.16
C ALA A 33 -57.63 32.78 -61.94
N TRP A 34 -57.89 31.48 -61.83
CA TRP A 34 -59.01 30.83 -62.49
C TRP A 34 -60.37 31.35 -62.01
N LEU A 35 -60.58 31.51 -60.70
CA LEU A 35 -61.80 32.09 -60.13
C LEU A 35 -61.97 33.57 -60.53
N PHE A 36 -60.87 34.33 -60.63
CA PHE A 36 -60.90 35.71 -61.09
C PHE A 36 -61.31 35.86 -62.57
N PHE A 37 -60.91 34.89 -63.41
CA PHE A 37 -61.28 34.83 -64.83
C PHE A 37 -62.56 34.00 -65.09
N TRP A 38 -63.14 33.37 -64.07
CA TRP A 38 -64.38 32.63 -64.17
C TRP A 38 -65.55 33.62 -64.29
N ASN A 39 -66.26 33.54 -65.42
CA ASN A 39 -67.44 34.35 -65.73
C ASN A 39 -67.19 35.86 -66.02
N ARG A 40 -65.97 36.24 -66.43
CA ARG A 40 -65.67 37.58 -66.99
C ARG A 40 -65.41 37.51 -68.49
N GLU A 41 -65.93 38.48 -69.25
CA GLU A 41 -65.63 38.63 -70.68
C GLU A 41 -64.13 38.88 -70.89
N ARG A 42 -63.49 38.01 -71.67
CA ARG A 42 -62.06 38.10 -71.96
C ARG A 42 -61.84 39.06 -73.14
N HIS A 43 -61.55 40.31 -72.83
CA HIS A 43 -61.12 41.29 -73.84
C HIS A 43 -59.58 41.26 -73.93
N PHE A 44 -59.05 40.53 -74.91
CA PHE A 44 -57.62 40.60 -75.25
C PHE A 44 -57.41 41.79 -76.19
N PHE A 45 -56.65 42.79 -75.73
CA PHE A 45 -56.26 44.03 -76.43
C PHE A 45 -57.41 44.99 -76.79
N ASN A 46 -57.74 45.87 -75.84
CA ASN A 46 -58.47 47.13 -76.12
C ASN A 46 -57.91 48.24 -75.22
N ASP A 47 -57.54 49.39 -75.80
CA ASP A 47 -56.68 50.43 -75.20
C ASP A 47 -57.34 51.30 -74.10
N ASN A 48 -58.59 51.00 -73.70
CA ASN A 48 -59.32 51.75 -72.67
C ASN A 48 -59.72 50.90 -71.43
N TYR A 49 -59.02 49.80 -71.17
CA TYR A 49 -59.27 49.02 -69.95
C TYR A 49 -58.45 49.58 -68.78
N VAL A 50 -59.07 50.43 -67.95
CA VAL A 50 -58.47 50.89 -66.70
C VAL A 50 -58.50 49.72 -65.71
N LEU A 51 -57.33 49.23 -65.34
CA LEU A 51 -57.18 48.18 -64.33
C LEU A 51 -57.86 48.65 -63.04
N ASP A 52 -58.91 47.95 -62.59
CA ASP A 52 -59.62 48.30 -61.36
C ASP A 52 -58.75 47.97 -60.13
N ASN A 53 -57.94 48.96 -59.73
CA ASN A 53 -56.97 48.83 -58.64
C ASN A 53 -57.61 48.43 -57.30
N ALA A 54 -58.87 48.81 -57.05
CA ALA A 54 -59.58 48.44 -55.83
C ALA A 54 -59.93 46.94 -55.80
N LEU A 55 -60.30 46.40 -56.96
CA LEU A 55 -60.69 45.00 -57.11
C LEU A 55 -59.46 44.07 -57.16
N TRP A 56 -58.35 44.52 -57.75
CA TRP A 56 -57.05 43.85 -57.62
C TRP A 56 -56.48 43.94 -56.19
N GLY A 57 -56.71 45.05 -55.48
CA GLY A 57 -56.36 45.22 -54.08
C GLY A 57 -57.07 44.21 -53.17
N THR A 58 -58.40 44.08 -53.31
CA THR A 58 -59.20 43.13 -52.52
C THR A 58 -58.89 41.66 -52.85
N LEU A 59 -58.56 41.32 -54.10
CA LEU A 59 -58.02 40.00 -54.46
C LEU A 59 -56.66 39.75 -53.79
N GLY A 60 -55.77 40.76 -53.82
CA GLY A 60 -54.47 40.72 -53.16
C GLY A 60 -54.59 40.52 -51.65
N ASP A 61 -55.54 41.19 -51.00
CA ASP A 61 -55.84 41.04 -49.56
C ASP A 61 -56.37 39.64 -49.23
N PHE A 62 -57.23 39.08 -50.07
CA PHE A 62 -57.74 37.71 -49.89
C PHE A 62 -56.63 36.67 -50.04
N VAL A 63 -55.83 36.75 -51.11
CA VAL A 63 -54.71 35.83 -51.38
C VAL A 63 -53.62 35.99 -50.32
N GLY A 64 -53.28 37.23 -49.96
CA GLY A 64 -52.29 37.54 -48.91
C GLY A 64 -52.74 37.07 -47.53
N GLY A 65 -54.00 37.25 -47.17
CA GLY A 65 -54.58 36.75 -45.91
C GLY A 65 -54.62 35.23 -45.84
N PHE A 66 -54.99 34.57 -46.94
CA PHE A 66 -55.06 33.11 -47.01
C PHE A 66 -53.66 32.46 -46.99
N ILE A 67 -52.74 32.92 -47.85
CA ILE A 67 -51.35 32.43 -47.89
C ILE A 67 -50.63 32.79 -46.59
N GLY A 68 -50.82 34.02 -46.08
CA GLY A 68 -50.25 34.47 -44.81
C GLY A 68 -50.68 33.60 -43.62
N SER A 69 -51.96 33.20 -43.57
CA SER A 69 -52.46 32.29 -42.52
C SER A 69 -51.87 30.88 -42.63
N ILE A 70 -51.71 30.34 -43.84
CA ILE A 70 -51.07 29.04 -44.07
C ILE A 70 -49.60 29.08 -43.67
N LEU A 71 -48.87 30.13 -44.06
CA LEU A 71 -47.46 30.31 -43.70
C LEU A 71 -47.28 30.50 -42.20
N ALA A 72 -48.17 31.25 -41.53
CA ALA A 72 -48.17 31.40 -40.09
C ALA A 72 -48.40 30.04 -39.38
N PHE A 73 -49.33 29.22 -39.87
CA PHE A 73 -49.57 27.87 -39.35
C PHE A 73 -48.36 26.95 -39.51
N ILE A 74 -47.71 26.97 -40.68
CA ILE A 74 -46.46 26.22 -40.93
C ILE A 74 -45.35 26.72 -39.99
N GLY A 75 -45.25 28.03 -39.77
CA GLY A 75 -44.30 28.64 -38.84
C GLY A 75 -44.47 28.09 -37.42
N VAL A 76 -45.70 28.00 -36.92
CA VAL A 76 -46.00 27.42 -35.60
C VAL A 76 -45.57 25.95 -35.52
N ILE A 77 -45.81 25.15 -36.56
CA ILE A 77 -45.39 23.74 -36.60
C ILE A 77 -43.87 23.62 -36.50
N VAL A 78 -43.13 24.40 -37.30
CA VAL A 78 -41.66 24.39 -37.29
C VAL A 78 -41.11 24.85 -35.94
N THR A 79 -41.65 25.93 -35.36
CA THR A 79 -41.26 26.40 -34.03
C THR A 79 -41.54 25.34 -32.96
N CYS A 80 -42.68 24.66 -33.01
CA CYS A 80 -43.01 23.58 -32.08
C CYS A 80 -41.99 22.44 -32.17
N GLN A 81 -41.59 22.05 -33.38
CA GLN A 81 -40.57 21.05 -33.59
C GLN A 81 -39.19 21.46 -33.04
N ILE A 82 -38.76 22.70 -33.32
CA ILE A 82 -37.51 23.25 -32.76
C ILE A 82 -37.53 23.20 -31.23
N PHE A 83 -38.66 23.57 -30.61
CA PHE A 83 -38.82 23.50 -29.15
C PHE A 83 -38.70 22.08 -28.60
N ILE A 84 -39.28 21.09 -29.28
CA ILE A 84 -39.19 19.67 -28.88
C ILE A 84 -37.74 19.19 -28.95
N GLU A 85 -37.03 19.48 -30.03
CA GLU A 85 -35.62 19.10 -30.19
C GLU A 85 -34.71 19.79 -29.17
N GLN A 86 -34.95 21.08 -28.91
CA GLN A 86 -34.23 21.86 -27.91
C GLN A 86 -34.45 21.31 -26.49
N ARG A 87 -35.68 20.90 -26.16
CA ARG A 87 -36.00 20.27 -24.87
C ARG A 87 -35.21 18.98 -24.69
N GLN A 88 -35.16 18.13 -25.72
CA GLN A 88 -34.43 16.87 -25.65
C GLN A 88 -32.92 17.09 -25.47
N GLN A 89 -32.32 18.00 -26.26
CA GLN A 89 -30.91 18.34 -26.10
C GLN A 89 -30.59 18.89 -24.71
N THR A 90 -31.48 19.70 -24.14
CA THR A 90 -31.32 20.23 -22.78
C THR A 90 -31.36 19.12 -21.73
N ILE A 91 -32.23 18.13 -21.90
CA ILE A 91 -32.29 16.95 -21.00
C ILE A 91 -30.98 16.15 -21.10
N ASP A 92 -30.54 15.83 -22.32
CA ASP A 92 -29.33 15.05 -22.57
C ASP A 92 -28.08 15.74 -21.99
N LEU A 93 -27.95 17.07 -22.21
CA LEU A 93 -26.87 17.88 -21.65
C LEU A 93 -26.92 17.92 -20.12
N ASN A 94 -28.10 18.05 -19.52
CA ASN A 94 -28.26 18.04 -18.06
C ASN A 94 -27.87 16.69 -17.47
N GLU A 95 -28.17 15.57 -18.13
CA GLU A 95 -27.74 14.24 -17.70
C GLU A 95 -26.24 14.06 -17.80
N GLU A 96 -25.62 14.50 -18.89
CA GLU A 96 -24.17 14.43 -19.08
C GLU A 96 -23.44 15.31 -18.05
N GLN A 97 -23.91 16.54 -17.84
CA GLN A 97 -23.38 17.44 -16.83
C GLN A 97 -23.49 16.84 -15.42
N LYS A 98 -24.64 16.22 -15.08
CA LYS A 98 -24.79 15.49 -13.81
C LYS A 98 -23.78 14.36 -13.67
N ARG A 99 -23.51 13.59 -14.74
CA ARG A 99 -22.50 12.52 -14.72
C ARG A 99 -21.08 13.07 -14.53
N ILE A 100 -20.73 14.14 -15.24
CA ILE A 100 -19.42 14.81 -15.13
C ILE A 100 -19.24 15.38 -13.73
N THR A 101 -20.22 16.14 -13.22
CA THR A 101 -20.19 16.72 -11.86
C THR A 101 -20.12 15.64 -10.79
N SER A 102 -20.84 14.53 -10.94
CA SER A 102 -20.78 13.42 -9.99
C SER A 102 -19.39 12.76 -9.97
N ASN A 103 -18.79 12.55 -11.13
CA ASN A 103 -17.45 11.96 -11.26
C ASN A 103 -16.35 12.91 -10.76
N SER A 104 -16.45 14.20 -11.07
CA SER A 104 -15.50 15.21 -10.60
C SER A 104 -15.61 15.41 -9.09
N GLN A 105 -16.83 15.46 -8.54
CA GLN A 105 -17.08 15.54 -7.11
C GLN A 105 -16.53 14.31 -6.38
N LYS A 106 -16.75 13.10 -6.91
CA LYS A 106 -16.16 11.86 -6.35
C LYS A 106 -14.64 11.91 -6.34
N SER A 107 -14.03 12.36 -7.43
CA SER A 107 -12.56 12.50 -7.53
C SER A 107 -12.03 13.55 -6.56
N GLN A 108 -12.75 14.66 -6.39
CA GLN A 108 -12.40 15.73 -5.44
C GLN A 108 -12.52 15.28 -3.98
N ILE A 109 -13.56 14.50 -3.63
CA ILE A 109 -13.71 13.89 -2.30
C ILE A 109 -12.54 12.94 -2.03
N ASN A 110 -12.18 12.07 -2.98
CA ASN A 110 -11.05 11.18 -2.80
C ASN A 110 -9.74 11.96 -2.60
N GLN A 111 -9.52 13.04 -3.36
CA GLN A 111 -8.32 13.87 -3.22
C GLN A 111 -8.28 14.60 -1.88
N SER A 112 -9.40 15.10 -1.38
CA SER A 112 -9.47 15.76 -0.08
C SER A 112 -9.28 14.78 1.08
N GLU A 113 -9.77 13.55 0.95
CA GLU A 113 -9.50 12.47 1.92
C GLU A 113 -8.01 12.12 1.99
N ILE A 114 -7.33 12.02 0.85
CA ILE A 114 -5.88 11.77 0.79
C ILE A 114 -5.11 12.94 1.43
N GLN A 115 -5.51 14.19 1.15
CA GLN A 115 -4.89 15.36 1.78
C GLN A 115 -5.08 15.36 3.29
N ARG A 116 -6.30 15.10 3.78
CA ARG A 116 -6.60 14.99 5.22
C ARG A 116 -5.78 13.88 5.87
N PHE A 117 -5.69 12.71 5.22
CA PHE A 117 -4.84 11.62 5.69
C PHE A 117 -3.37 12.05 5.78
N ASN A 118 -2.84 12.70 4.74
CA ASN A 118 -1.45 13.19 4.74
C ASN A 118 -1.19 14.16 5.89
N SER A 119 -2.08 15.13 6.10
CA SER A 119 -1.96 16.09 7.20
C SER A 119 -1.95 15.39 8.56
N LEU A 120 -2.91 14.50 8.81
CA LEU A 120 -2.99 13.73 10.06
C LEU A 120 -1.76 12.81 10.25
N PHE A 121 -1.26 12.21 9.18
CA PHE A 121 -0.07 11.37 9.23
C PHE A 121 1.16 12.17 9.67
N PHE A 122 1.41 13.32 9.06
CA PHE A 122 2.56 14.16 9.42
C PHE A 122 2.41 14.79 10.81
N GLU A 123 1.19 15.18 11.20
CA GLU A 123 0.92 15.66 12.57
C GLU A 123 1.21 14.58 13.62
N LEU A 124 0.83 13.32 13.37
CA LEU A 124 1.18 12.20 14.27
C LEU A 124 2.68 11.89 14.29
N ILE A 125 3.38 12.05 13.17
CA ILE A 125 4.85 11.92 13.12
C ILE A 125 5.51 13.01 13.98
N ASP A 126 5.03 14.25 13.90
CA ASP A 126 5.59 15.35 14.68
C ASP A 126 5.24 15.21 16.17
N LEU A 127 4.04 14.72 16.49
CA LEU A 127 3.68 14.34 17.86
C LEU A 127 4.60 13.22 18.38
N HIS A 128 4.89 12.21 17.56
CA HIS A 128 5.82 11.13 17.91
C HIS A 128 7.21 11.68 18.21
N ARG A 129 7.76 12.54 17.33
CA ARG A 129 9.05 13.20 17.54
C ARG A 129 9.07 14.01 18.83
N THR A 130 7.99 14.74 19.12
CA THR A 130 7.86 15.49 20.39
C THR A 130 7.93 14.56 21.61
N GLN A 131 7.27 13.39 21.55
CA GLN A 131 7.37 12.39 22.62
C GLN A 131 8.78 11.81 22.75
N VAL A 132 9.45 11.53 21.62
CA VAL A 132 10.84 11.07 21.60
C VAL A 132 11.76 12.11 22.23
N ASP A 133 11.70 13.37 21.78
CA ASP A 133 12.53 14.47 22.30
C ASP A 133 12.31 14.73 23.79
N TYR A 134 11.07 14.57 24.26
CA TYR A 134 10.74 14.62 25.68
C TYR A 134 11.40 13.47 26.42
N LEU A 135 11.20 12.22 25.97
CA LEU A 135 11.76 11.02 26.59
C LEU A 135 13.29 11.07 26.63
N MET A 136 13.96 11.50 25.57
CA MET A 136 15.41 11.60 25.51
C MET A 136 16.01 12.37 26.70
N LYS A 137 15.29 13.35 27.25
CA LYS A 137 15.71 14.21 28.36
C LYS A 137 15.30 13.67 29.74
N MET A 138 14.41 12.68 29.80
CA MET A 138 13.91 12.15 31.06
C MET A 138 14.90 11.17 31.70
N PRO A 139 15.06 11.22 33.04
CA PRO A 139 15.84 10.22 33.74
C PRO A 139 15.16 8.86 33.65
N LEU A 140 15.96 7.79 33.67
CA LEU A 140 15.44 6.43 33.77
C LEU A 140 15.26 6.07 35.24
N VAL A 141 14.02 5.87 35.68
CA VAL A 141 13.72 5.48 37.07
C VAL A 141 14.11 4.01 37.28
N GLY A 142 14.85 3.74 38.35
CA GLY A 142 15.36 2.41 38.68
C GLY A 142 16.76 2.11 38.13
N PHE A 143 17.44 3.10 37.54
CA PHE A 143 18.79 2.99 37.01
C PHE A 143 19.76 3.87 37.81
N GLU A 144 20.65 3.26 38.59
CA GLU A 144 21.70 3.94 39.34
C GLU A 144 23.05 3.73 38.65
N ALA A 145 23.35 4.52 37.62
CA ALA A 145 24.68 4.56 37.02
C ALA A 145 25.29 5.96 37.14
N GLU A 146 26.49 6.03 37.72
CA GLU A 146 27.28 7.26 37.96
C GLU A 146 27.66 8.01 36.67
N ASN A 147 27.63 7.33 35.50
CA ASN A 147 28.02 7.91 34.20
C ASN A 147 26.84 8.25 33.26
N SER A 148 25.61 8.31 33.77
CA SER A 148 24.38 8.31 32.95
C SER A 148 23.95 9.64 32.31
N LYS A 149 24.78 10.70 32.35
CA LYS A 149 24.34 12.05 31.94
C LYS A 149 24.38 12.32 30.42
N GLU A 150 25.04 11.49 29.62
CA GLU A 150 25.29 11.79 28.20
C GLU A 150 24.49 10.93 27.19
N THR A 151 23.83 9.85 27.62
CA THR A 151 23.04 8.97 26.74
C THR A 151 21.53 9.22 26.86
N ASN A 152 20.78 9.01 25.77
CA ASN A 152 19.34 9.24 25.76
C ASN A 152 18.58 8.14 26.55
N PHE A 153 17.32 8.42 26.91
CA PHE A 153 16.49 7.50 27.69
C PHE A 153 16.35 6.09 27.11
N PHE A 154 16.19 5.96 25.79
CA PHE A 154 16.00 4.64 25.17
C PHE A 154 17.27 3.80 25.23
N ASP A 155 18.43 4.43 25.02
CA ASP A 155 19.73 3.75 25.13
C ASP A 155 19.97 3.28 26.56
N ARG A 156 19.73 4.14 27.57
CA ARG A 156 19.82 3.76 29.00
C ARG A 156 18.88 2.61 29.34
N PHE A 157 17.66 2.62 28.80
CA PHE A 157 16.68 1.56 29.05
C PHE A 157 17.16 0.23 28.46
N MET A 158 17.73 0.26 27.26
CA MET A 158 18.31 -0.92 26.62
C MET A 158 19.55 -1.43 27.38
N GLU A 159 20.46 -0.55 27.78
CA GLU A 159 21.64 -0.86 28.59
C GLU A 159 21.26 -1.54 29.92
N GLU A 160 20.26 -1.02 30.61
CA GLU A 160 19.78 -1.58 31.87
C GLU A 160 19.21 -3.00 31.72
N LEU A 161 18.51 -3.26 30.62
CA LEU A 161 18.04 -4.61 30.34
C LEU A 161 19.19 -5.56 29.97
N HIS A 162 20.25 -5.04 29.33
CA HIS A 162 21.45 -5.81 29.00
C HIS A 162 22.30 -6.16 30.23
N SER A 163 22.55 -5.20 31.11
CA SER A 163 23.36 -5.38 32.33
C SER A 163 22.79 -6.50 33.19
N ASN A 164 21.48 -6.46 33.42
CA ASN A 164 20.82 -7.33 34.37
C ASN A 164 20.44 -8.71 33.85
N SER A 165 20.70 -9.09 32.58
CA SER A 165 20.25 -10.38 32.00
C SER A 165 21.13 -11.61 32.34
N ASN A 166 20.52 -12.80 32.51
CA ASN A 166 21.25 -14.03 32.90
C ASN A 166 21.82 -14.78 31.68
N VAL A 167 23.03 -15.33 31.80
CA VAL A 167 23.85 -15.88 30.70
C VAL A 167 23.59 -17.37 30.39
N ASN A 168 22.71 -18.09 31.09
CA ASN A 168 22.60 -19.54 30.90
C ASN A 168 21.16 -20.03 30.84
N SER A 169 20.49 -19.77 29.72
CA SER A 169 19.16 -20.30 29.47
C SER A 169 18.92 -20.59 27.98
N SER A 170 18.00 -21.51 27.68
CA SER A 170 17.54 -21.71 26.31
C SER A 170 16.89 -20.43 25.77
N TYR A 171 16.81 -20.27 24.44
CA TYR A 171 16.19 -19.09 23.81
C TYR A 171 14.82 -18.75 24.43
N ALA A 172 13.96 -19.75 24.57
CA ALA A 172 12.63 -19.61 25.16
C ALA A 172 12.67 -19.07 26.59
N ARG A 173 13.58 -19.61 27.43
CA ARG A 173 13.73 -19.14 28.81
C ARG A 173 14.31 -17.73 28.87
N ALA A 174 15.28 -17.42 28.01
CA ALA A 174 15.85 -16.08 27.92
C ALA A 174 14.76 -15.05 27.55
N PHE A 175 13.90 -15.39 26.59
CA PHE A 175 12.77 -14.55 26.18
C PHE A 175 11.74 -14.32 27.30
N ILE A 176 11.40 -15.36 28.07
CA ILE A 176 10.51 -15.21 29.23
C ILE A 176 11.13 -14.29 30.30
N VAL A 177 12.43 -14.45 30.58
CA VAL A 177 13.14 -13.60 31.54
C VAL A 177 13.22 -12.16 31.04
N ALA A 178 13.53 -11.96 29.76
CA ALA A 178 13.58 -10.67 29.09
C ALA A 178 12.23 -9.94 29.21
N LYS A 179 11.13 -10.61 28.84
CA LYS A 179 9.76 -10.09 28.96
C LYS A 179 9.46 -9.61 30.39
N ARG A 180 9.83 -10.41 31.40
CA ARG A 180 9.60 -10.07 32.82
C ARG A 180 10.42 -8.86 33.28
N LYS A 181 11.69 -8.80 32.90
CA LYS A 181 12.58 -7.67 33.26
C LYS A 181 12.15 -6.38 32.57
N TYR A 182 11.80 -6.47 31.29
CA TYR A 182 11.19 -5.36 30.58
C TYR A 182 9.96 -4.84 31.32
N LEU A 183 9.03 -5.73 31.70
CA LEU A 183 7.79 -5.33 32.36
C LEU A 183 8.07 -4.59 33.67
N GLN A 184 9.03 -5.08 34.47
CA GLN A 184 9.43 -4.42 35.71
C GLN A 184 9.92 -2.98 35.46
N LEU A 185 10.86 -2.80 34.52
CA LEU A 185 11.41 -1.49 34.20
C LEU A 185 10.38 -0.56 33.53
N TYR A 186 9.50 -1.12 32.69
CA TYR A 186 8.40 -0.40 32.08
C TYR A 186 7.44 0.16 33.15
N LEU A 187 7.06 -0.63 34.16
CA LEU A 187 6.14 -0.19 35.20
C LEU A 187 6.69 1.01 36.00
N SER A 188 8.00 1.05 36.25
CA SER A 188 8.66 2.19 36.90
C SER A 188 8.68 3.46 36.03
N ASN A 189 8.51 3.33 34.71
CA ASN A 189 8.62 4.42 33.74
C ASN A 189 7.34 4.58 32.89
N SER A 190 6.23 3.96 33.28
CA SER A 190 5.04 3.83 32.42
C SER A 190 4.36 5.16 32.15
N THR A 191 4.46 6.11 33.08
CA THR A 191 3.86 7.45 32.97
C THR A 191 4.38 8.20 31.74
N ILE A 192 5.67 8.06 31.44
CA ILE A 192 6.33 8.75 30.31
C ILE A 192 6.39 7.86 29.07
N LEU A 193 6.50 6.54 29.23
CA LEU A 193 6.69 5.62 28.11
C LEU A 193 5.38 5.15 27.45
N ALA A 194 4.27 5.08 28.20
CA ALA A 194 2.98 4.68 27.65
C ALA A 194 2.44 5.67 26.59
N PRO A 195 2.50 7.01 26.78
CA PRO A 195 2.10 7.97 25.74
C PRO A 195 2.86 7.78 24.42
N TYR A 196 4.18 7.57 24.48
CA TYR A 196 5.01 7.28 23.31
C TYR A 196 4.47 6.07 22.51
N PHE A 197 4.24 4.93 23.17
CA PHE A 197 3.71 3.74 22.50
C PHE A 197 2.30 3.94 21.95
N ARG A 198 1.45 4.70 22.64
CA ARG A 198 0.09 5.01 22.14
C ARG A 198 0.15 5.84 20.86
N VAL A 199 1.00 6.87 20.80
CA VAL A 199 1.17 7.69 19.59
C VAL A 199 1.70 6.83 18.45
N LEU A 200 2.71 6.00 18.71
CA LEU A 200 3.28 5.10 17.71
C LEU A 200 2.25 4.07 17.20
N TYR A 201 1.45 3.48 18.09
CA TYR A 201 0.35 2.60 17.72
C TYR A 201 -0.69 3.32 16.83
N ARG A 202 -1.12 4.53 17.23
CA ARG A 202 -2.11 5.32 16.49
C ARG A 202 -1.61 5.71 15.11
N LEU A 203 -0.33 5.99 14.97
CA LEU A 203 0.30 6.30 13.69
C LEU A 203 0.19 5.12 12.71
N PHE A 204 0.51 3.90 13.13
CA PHE A 204 0.37 2.73 12.25
C PHE A 204 -1.08 2.28 12.06
N GLU A 205 -1.94 2.46 13.06
CA GLU A 205 -3.39 2.26 12.91
C GLU A 205 -3.99 3.21 11.87
N LEU A 206 -3.58 4.49 11.87
CA LEU A 206 -4.01 5.47 10.87
C LEU A 206 -3.61 5.04 9.46
N ILE A 207 -2.35 4.60 9.28
CA ILE A 207 -1.86 4.08 7.99
C ILE A 207 -2.69 2.87 7.56
N ASP A 208 -3.00 1.97 8.49
CA ASP A 208 -3.69 0.73 8.16
C ASP A 208 -5.15 0.95 7.75
N LYS A 209 -5.86 1.81 8.49
CA LYS A 209 -7.27 2.13 8.27
C LYS A 209 -7.49 3.12 7.12
N ALA A 210 -6.43 3.71 6.56
CA ALA A 210 -6.55 4.63 5.44
C ALA A 210 -7.19 3.97 4.21
N ASN A 211 -8.09 4.69 3.54
CA ASN A 211 -8.70 4.24 2.29
C ASN A 211 -7.81 4.58 1.07
N ILE A 212 -6.58 4.07 1.09
CA ILE A 212 -5.58 4.26 0.03
C ILE A 212 -5.03 2.91 -0.44
N GLU A 213 -4.37 2.90 -1.59
CA GLU A 213 -3.73 1.70 -2.12
C GLU A 213 -2.74 1.08 -1.13
N GLU A 214 -2.70 -0.25 -1.07
CA GLU A 214 -1.83 -1.00 -0.15
C GLU A 214 -0.34 -0.68 -0.37
N LYS A 215 0.07 -0.37 -1.60
CA LYS A 215 1.43 0.08 -1.94
C LYS A 215 1.77 1.41 -1.27
N GLU A 216 0.80 2.32 -1.21
CA GLU A 216 0.95 3.63 -0.59
C GLU A 216 1.01 3.49 0.93
N LYS A 217 0.17 2.63 1.54
CA LYS A 217 0.28 2.30 2.98
C LYS A 217 1.67 1.83 3.36
N VAL A 218 2.25 0.93 2.56
CA VAL A 218 3.65 0.46 2.76
C VAL A 218 4.64 1.61 2.65
N ARG A 219 4.41 2.59 1.76
CA ARG A 219 5.27 3.77 1.63
C ARG A 219 5.22 4.63 2.89
N TYR A 220 4.04 4.97 3.41
CA TYR A 220 3.90 5.72 4.66
C TYR A 220 4.48 4.96 5.85
N ALA A 221 4.23 3.65 5.94
CA ALA A 221 4.79 2.82 6.99
C ALA A 221 6.32 2.77 6.94
N LYS A 222 6.93 2.79 5.75
CA LYS A 222 8.39 2.90 5.60
C LYS A 222 8.92 4.25 6.07
N ILE A 223 8.21 5.35 5.81
CA ILE A 223 8.56 6.69 6.29
C ILE A 223 8.52 6.71 7.83
N ALA A 224 7.42 6.25 8.42
CA ALA A 224 7.26 6.17 9.87
C ALA A 224 8.33 5.28 10.52
N ARG A 225 8.54 4.07 9.99
CA ARG A 225 9.55 3.12 10.48
C ARG A 225 10.98 3.65 10.39
N ALA A 226 11.27 4.53 9.44
CA ALA A 226 12.60 5.15 9.32
C ALA A 226 12.90 6.18 10.42
N GLN A 227 11.90 6.59 11.22
CA GLN A 227 12.09 7.47 12.37
C GLN A 227 12.52 6.72 13.64
N LEU A 228 12.41 5.40 13.68
CA LEU A 228 12.66 4.59 14.88
C LEU A 228 14.15 4.21 14.97
N SER A 229 14.77 4.53 16.09
CA SER A 229 16.12 4.08 16.45
C SER A 229 16.18 2.58 16.80
N GLU A 230 17.39 2.03 16.88
CA GLU A 230 17.61 0.65 17.32
C GLU A 230 17.06 0.39 18.72
N SER A 231 17.34 1.29 19.67
CA SER A 231 16.88 1.18 21.06
C SER A 231 15.35 1.26 21.15
N GLU A 232 14.71 2.10 20.34
CA GLU A 232 13.24 2.13 20.23
C GLU A 232 12.67 0.80 19.71
N LEU A 233 13.27 0.21 18.67
CA LEU A 233 12.85 -1.09 18.14
C LEU A 233 13.07 -2.23 19.15
N PHE A 234 14.17 -2.18 19.91
CA PHE A 234 14.48 -3.12 20.97
C PHE A 234 13.43 -3.05 22.09
N ILE A 235 13.05 -1.85 22.53
CA ILE A 235 12.02 -1.68 23.56
C ILE A 235 10.64 -2.08 23.02
N LEU A 236 10.36 -1.80 21.74
CA LEU A 236 9.11 -2.16 21.08
C LEU A 236 8.86 -3.67 21.06
N ILE A 237 9.87 -4.51 20.75
CA ILE A 237 9.67 -5.97 20.72
C ILE A 237 9.26 -6.51 22.09
N TYR A 238 9.88 -6.06 23.19
CA TYR A 238 9.48 -6.52 24.53
C TYR A 238 8.20 -5.87 25.05
N ASN A 239 7.88 -4.64 24.61
CA ASN A 239 6.58 -4.03 24.87
C ASN A 239 5.46 -4.90 24.32
N SER A 240 5.57 -5.27 23.04
CA SER A 240 4.57 -6.07 22.34
C SER A 240 4.52 -7.53 22.80
N ALA A 241 5.60 -8.05 23.39
CA ALA A 241 5.56 -9.35 24.05
C ALA A 241 4.74 -9.37 25.36
N ASN A 242 4.36 -8.20 25.90
CA ASN A 242 3.55 -8.03 27.11
C ASN A 242 2.10 -7.63 26.79
N LEU A 243 1.19 -7.81 27.77
CA LEU A 243 -0.26 -7.61 27.60
C LEU A 243 -0.61 -6.21 27.09
N TYR A 244 0.11 -5.17 27.53
CA TYR A 244 -0.14 -3.79 27.13
C TYR A 244 0.17 -3.52 25.65
N GLY A 245 1.09 -4.28 25.04
CA GLY A 245 1.54 -4.08 23.66
C GLY A 245 0.99 -5.10 22.67
N ASP A 246 0.12 -6.03 23.10
CA ASP A 246 -0.36 -7.15 22.27
C ASP A 246 -1.09 -6.68 21.00
N ASN A 247 -1.95 -5.66 21.13
CA ASN A 247 -2.67 -5.08 19.98
C ASN A 247 -1.72 -4.51 18.92
N PHE A 248 -0.51 -4.11 19.29
CA PHE A 248 0.44 -3.53 18.35
C PHE A 248 1.17 -4.58 17.51
N ILE A 249 1.12 -5.86 17.90
CA ILE A 249 1.74 -6.98 17.16
C ILE A 249 1.23 -7.04 15.72
N GLU A 250 -0.06 -6.79 15.50
CA GLU A 250 -0.69 -6.77 14.18
C GLU A 250 0.06 -5.83 13.23
N TYR A 251 0.24 -4.56 13.64
CA TYR A 251 0.92 -3.57 12.82
C TYR A 251 2.43 -3.78 12.73
N ILE A 252 3.07 -4.26 13.82
CA ILE A 252 4.49 -4.63 13.81
C ILE A 252 4.78 -5.63 12.69
N ASN A 253 3.95 -6.67 12.60
CA ASN A 253 4.12 -7.70 11.59
C ASN A 253 3.69 -7.23 10.19
N LYS A 254 2.54 -6.54 10.08
CA LYS A 254 2.00 -6.05 8.81
C LYS A 254 2.93 -5.09 8.09
N PHE A 255 3.58 -4.20 8.85
CA PHE A 255 4.51 -3.19 8.34
C PHE A 255 5.99 -3.54 8.54
N ARG A 256 6.29 -4.71 9.11
CA ARG A 256 7.65 -5.21 9.35
C ARG A 256 8.53 -4.21 10.12
N LEU A 257 8.01 -3.71 11.24
CA LEU A 257 8.67 -2.65 12.02
C LEU A 257 10.06 -3.08 12.51
N LEU A 258 10.20 -4.32 12.95
CA LEU A 258 11.44 -4.90 13.48
C LEU A 258 12.51 -5.23 12.43
N LYS A 259 12.31 -4.88 11.14
CA LYS A 259 13.23 -5.26 10.05
C LYS A 259 14.69 -4.83 10.26
N HIS A 260 14.93 -3.72 10.96
CA HIS A 260 16.27 -3.19 11.20
C HIS A 260 16.77 -3.42 12.63
N LEU A 261 16.04 -4.19 13.44
CA LEU A 261 16.50 -4.57 14.77
C LEU A 261 17.66 -5.55 14.64
N PRO A 262 18.87 -5.23 15.13
CA PRO A 262 20.00 -6.13 15.00
C PRO A 262 19.82 -7.40 15.82
N LEU A 263 20.19 -8.55 15.27
CA LEU A 263 20.00 -9.84 15.92
C LEU A 263 20.68 -9.91 17.29
N LEU A 264 21.92 -9.44 17.35
CA LEU A 264 22.72 -9.44 18.56
C LEU A 264 22.31 -8.34 19.53
N SER A 265 21.34 -7.47 19.25
CA SER A 265 20.81 -6.56 20.26
C SER A 265 19.81 -7.27 21.18
N LEU A 266 19.20 -8.37 20.75
CA LEU A 266 18.21 -9.12 21.52
C LEU A 266 18.81 -9.79 22.77
N LEU A 267 18.10 -9.80 23.90
CA LEU A 267 18.61 -10.30 25.18
C LEU A 267 18.92 -11.80 25.14
N GLU A 268 18.20 -12.53 24.31
CA GLU A 268 18.33 -13.96 24.05
C GLU A 268 19.67 -14.34 23.41
N PHE A 269 20.35 -13.36 22.79
CA PHE A 269 21.67 -13.53 22.19
C PHE A 269 22.83 -13.13 23.13
N LYS A 270 22.58 -12.86 24.42
CA LYS A 270 23.65 -12.51 25.38
C LYS A 270 24.79 -13.52 25.40
N ASN A 271 24.47 -14.81 25.35
CA ASN A 271 25.48 -15.87 25.37
C ASN A 271 26.41 -15.79 24.16
N ILE A 272 25.84 -15.49 22.98
CA ILE A 272 26.61 -15.32 21.76
C ILE A 272 27.44 -14.03 21.82
N ARG A 273 26.88 -12.93 22.33
CA ARG A 273 27.64 -11.69 22.55
C ARG A 273 28.85 -11.91 23.45
N ASN A 274 28.71 -12.67 24.53
CA ASN A 274 29.83 -12.97 25.44
C ASN A 274 30.96 -13.76 24.74
N VAL A 275 30.64 -14.64 23.79
CA VAL A 275 31.63 -15.38 22.99
C VAL A 275 32.38 -14.46 22.02
N ILE A 276 31.74 -13.39 21.54
CA ILE A 276 32.35 -12.40 20.62
C ILE A 276 33.44 -11.56 21.33
N ALA A 277 33.63 -11.74 22.64
CA ALA A 277 34.44 -10.90 23.55
C ALA A 277 33.82 -9.50 23.73
N GLU A 278 33.71 -9.06 24.98
CA GLU A 278 33.15 -7.75 25.33
C GLU A 278 33.98 -6.62 24.69
N GLY A 279 33.33 -5.70 23.98
CA GLY A 279 33.95 -4.47 23.46
C GLY A 279 34.23 -4.41 21.96
N ASP A 280 34.14 -5.51 21.20
CA ASP A 280 34.39 -5.47 19.75
C ASP A 280 33.11 -5.19 18.94
N SER A 281 32.73 -3.92 18.89
CA SER A 281 31.56 -3.43 18.16
C SER A 281 31.59 -3.77 16.66
N LEU A 282 32.80 -3.88 16.08
CA LEU A 282 32.99 -4.23 14.68
C LEU A 282 32.52 -5.66 14.39
N TYR A 283 32.86 -6.62 15.24
CA TYR A 283 32.43 -8.01 15.07
C TYR A 283 30.93 -8.20 15.28
N GLN A 284 30.33 -7.49 16.25
CA GLN A 284 28.88 -7.52 16.44
C GLN A 284 28.15 -6.98 15.21
N TYR A 285 28.61 -5.84 14.67
CA TYR A 285 28.09 -5.28 13.43
C TYR A 285 28.22 -6.26 12.25
N SER A 286 29.38 -6.90 12.11
CA SER A 286 29.66 -7.85 11.03
C SER A 286 28.72 -9.07 11.07
N ILE A 287 28.48 -9.62 12.27
CA ILE A 287 27.54 -10.72 12.47
C ILE A 287 26.11 -10.27 12.22
N ASN A 288 25.71 -9.10 12.72
CA ASN A 288 24.38 -8.53 12.46
C ASN A 288 24.13 -8.35 10.95
N MET A 289 25.12 -7.83 10.22
CA MET A 289 25.05 -7.67 8.76
C MET A 289 24.94 -9.01 8.03
N LEU A 290 25.71 -10.02 8.45
CA LEU A 290 25.61 -11.38 7.92
C LEU A 290 24.18 -11.92 8.12
N PHE A 291 23.64 -11.89 9.33
CA PHE A 291 22.31 -12.44 9.58
C PHE A 291 21.18 -11.59 8.99
N PHE A 292 21.38 -10.27 8.83
CA PHE A 292 20.45 -9.43 8.08
C PHE A 292 20.39 -9.82 6.61
N SER A 293 21.53 -10.12 5.96
CA SER A 293 21.56 -10.55 4.56
C SER A 293 20.92 -11.94 4.39
N VAL A 294 21.22 -12.86 5.32
CA VAL A 294 20.58 -14.19 5.39
C VAL A 294 19.07 -14.05 5.55
N TRP A 295 18.62 -13.22 6.49
CA TRP A 295 17.20 -12.97 6.71
C TRP A 295 16.51 -12.41 5.47
N LYS A 296 17.13 -11.41 4.81
CA LYS A 296 16.60 -10.83 3.58
C LYS A 296 16.40 -11.88 2.49
N ARG A 297 17.37 -12.80 2.33
CA ARG A 297 17.28 -13.90 1.37
C ARG A 297 16.14 -14.88 1.72
N ILE A 298 16.08 -15.33 2.98
CA ILE A 298 15.00 -16.21 3.47
C ILE A 298 13.63 -15.55 3.25
N TYR A 299 13.51 -14.27 3.58
CA TYR A 299 12.28 -13.50 3.37
C TYR A 299 11.88 -13.49 1.89
N ASN A 300 12.80 -13.11 0.99
CA ASN A 300 12.53 -13.03 -0.45
C ASN A 300 12.06 -14.37 -1.04
N ILE A 301 12.72 -15.47 -0.66
CA ILE A 301 12.31 -16.83 -1.06
C ILE A 301 10.94 -17.20 -0.47
N THR A 302 10.67 -16.78 0.76
CA THR A 302 9.41 -17.11 1.43
C THR A 302 8.22 -16.37 0.82
N VAL A 303 8.40 -15.10 0.44
CA VAL A 303 7.34 -14.26 -0.14
C VAL A 303 7.26 -14.33 -1.67
N GLY A 304 8.10 -15.13 -2.34
CA GLY A 304 8.06 -15.31 -3.80
C GLY A 304 8.75 -14.21 -4.62
N HIS A 305 9.62 -13.39 -4.00
CA HIS A 305 10.51 -12.49 -4.75
C HIS A 305 11.70 -13.21 -5.38
N GLU A 306 12.05 -14.38 -4.86
CA GLU A 306 13.11 -15.25 -5.37
C GLU A 306 12.60 -16.69 -5.44
N ASP A 307 13.01 -17.41 -6.46
CA ASP A 307 12.59 -18.79 -6.67
C ASP A 307 13.18 -19.74 -5.63
N ARG A 308 12.41 -20.78 -5.27
CA ARG A 308 12.90 -21.86 -4.42
C ARG A 308 13.75 -22.80 -5.24
N THR A 309 14.95 -23.09 -4.73
CA THR A 309 15.88 -24.02 -5.36
C THR A 309 16.11 -25.24 -4.46
N ASN A 310 16.35 -26.39 -5.09
CA ASN A 310 16.83 -27.58 -4.39
C ASN A 310 18.34 -27.51 -4.07
N ASP A 311 19.04 -26.62 -4.75
CA ASP A 311 20.47 -26.39 -4.61
C ASP A 311 20.80 -25.54 -3.38
N PHE A 312 22.08 -25.56 -2.99
CA PHE A 312 22.57 -24.69 -1.94
C PHE A 312 22.63 -23.24 -2.44
N VAL A 313 21.95 -22.36 -1.71
CA VAL A 313 22.07 -20.92 -1.90
C VAL A 313 23.25 -20.43 -1.06
N GLN A 314 24.30 -19.98 -1.73
CA GLN A 314 25.48 -19.42 -1.08
C GLN A 314 25.12 -18.12 -0.36
N LEU A 315 25.35 -18.08 0.95
CA LEU A 315 25.10 -16.89 1.78
C LEU A 315 26.40 -16.13 2.08
N TYR A 316 27.51 -16.85 2.15
CA TYR A 316 28.82 -16.29 2.49
C TYR A 316 29.96 -17.12 1.89
N ASP A 317 30.94 -16.43 1.28
CA ASP A 317 32.09 -16.87 0.47
C ASP A 317 32.54 -18.36 0.55
N GLU A 318 32.75 -18.98 -0.62
CA GLU A 318 33.16 -20.38 -0.82
C GLU A 318 34.65 -20.65 -0.56
N ARG A 319 35.50 -19.62 -0.65
CA ARG A 319 36.97 -19.78 -0.59
C ARG A 319 37.52 -19.58 0.82
N LYS A 320 36.66 -19.28 1.79
CA LYS A 320 37.05 -18.96 3.17
C LYS A 320 36.93 -20.16 4.09
N ARG A 321 37.49 -20.01 5.30
CA ARG A 321 37.40 -21.01 6.38
C ARG A 321 35.96 -21.30 6.80
N TYR A 322 35.09 -20.29 6.77
CA TYR A 322 33.68 -20.39 7.15
C TYR A 322 32.81 -20.18 5.92
N LYS A 323 32.00 -21.18 5.57
CA LYS A 323 31.05 -21.15 4.45
C LYS A 323 29.63 -21.23 5.00
N PHE A 324 28.78 -20.26 4.67
CA PHE A 324 27.36 -20.29 5.02
C PHE A 324 26.52 -20.58 3.79
N GLU A 325 25.61 -21.55 3.91
CA GLU A 325 24.72 -21.96 2.84
C GLU A 325 23.29 -22.12 3.38
N LEU A 326 22.31 -21.82 2.53
CA LEU A 326 20.88 -21.95 2.79
C LEU A 326 20.29 -23.01 1.87
N LYS A 327 19.37 -23.83 2.40
CA LYS A 327 18.58 -24.77 1.61
C LYS A 327 17.11 -24.65 1.99
N MET A 328 16.25 -24.34 1.02
CA MET A 328 14.80 -24.16 1.20
C MET A 328 14.01 -24.92 0.12
N PRO A 329 14.13 -26.26 0.06
CA PRO A 329 13.58 -27.05 -1.05
C PRO A 329 12.05 -27.15 -0.99
N LYS A 330 11.45 -26.94 0.20
CA LYS A 330 10.02 -27.02 0.43
C LYS A 330 9.52 -25.78 1.17
N LYS A 331 8.24 -25.41 0.97
CA LYS A 331 7.59 -24.28 1.66
C LYS A 331 7.62 -24.41 3.19
N HIS A 332 7.62 -25.64 3.69
CA HIS A 332 7.52 -25.96 5.11
C HIS A 332 8.86 -26.30 5.78
N ARG A 333 10.02 -26.04 5.13
CA ARG A 333 11.33 -26.38 5.67
C ARG A 333 12.42 -25.39 5.25
N THR A 334 13.21 -24.95 6.24
CA THR A 334 14.38 -24.08 6.05
C THR A 334 15.57 -24.66 6.78
N ALA A 335 16.71 -24.78 6.10
CA ALA A 335 17.94 -25.32 6.67
C ALA A 335 19.13 -24.40 6.40
N LEU A 336 19.89 -24.11 7.47
CA LEU A 336 21.15 -23.37 7.42
C LEU A 336 22.31 -24.33 7.64
N TYR A 337 23.34 -24.14 6.83
CA TYR A 337 24.56 -24.92 6.85
C TYR A 337 25.73 -24.00 7.11
N LEU A 338 26.56 -24.38 8.07
CA LEU A 338 27.87 -23.79 8.29
C LEU A 338 28.91 -24.88 8.09
N THR A 339 29.76 -24.68 7.09
CA THR A 339 30.93 -25.54 6.87
C THR A 339 32.18 -24.80 7.36
N ILE A 340 32.96 -25.46 8.20
CA ILE A 340 34.20 -24.96 8.81
C ILE A 340 35.35 -25.82 8.31
N ASP A 341 36.21 -25.26 7.47
CA ASP A 341 37.40 -25.95 6.96
C ASP A 341 38.65 -25.46 7.71
N THR A 342 39.10 -26.25 8.67
CA THR A 342 40.26 -25.91 9.53
C THR A 342 41.59 -25.91 8.79
N SER A 343 41.67 -26.51 7.59
CA SER A 343 42.86 -26.46 6.74
C SER A 343 43.13 -25.05 6.17
N ARG A 344 42.10 -24.19 6.13
CA ARG A 344 42.18 -22.84 5.58
C ARG A 344 42.39 -21.79 6.68
N PRO A 345 43.27 -20.80 6.47
CA PRO A 345 43.43 -19.70 7.41
C PRO A 345 42.19 -18.80 7.45
N ASN A 346 41.84 -18.29 8.63
CA ASN A 346 40.82 -17.25 8.74
C ASN A 346 41.40 -15.89 8.32
N ARG A 347 41.29 -15.56 7.04
CA ARG A 347 41.75 -14.26 6.50
C ARG A 347 40.68 -13.19 6.49
N ASP A 348 39.45 -13.50 6.89
CA ASP A 348 38.38 -12.51 6.87
C ASP A 348 38.47 -11.57 8.09
N PRO A 349 38.74 -10.28 7.90
CA PRO A 349 38.87 -9.34 9.01
C PRO A 349 37.55 -9.11 9.75
N LEU A 350 36.39 -9.28 9.12
CA LEU A 350 35.07 -9.01 9.70
C LEU A 350 34.54 -10.19 10.53
N LEU A 351 35.01 -11.41 10.28
CA LEU A 351 34.61 -12.63 11.01
C LEU A 351 35.78 -13.29 11.75
N LYS A 352 36.77 -12.51 12.20
CA LYS A 352 37.87 -13.03 13.04
C LYS A 352 37.37 -13.59 14.36
N CYS A 353 36.33 -13.00 14.95
CA CYS A 353 35.69 -13.43 16.20
C CYS A 353 35.22 -14.90 16.19
N PHE A 354 34.92 -15.46 15.02
CA PHE A 354 34.51 -16.87 14.90
C PHE A 354 35.57 -17.86 15.34
N ARG A 355 36.83 -17.44 15.52
CA ARG A 355 37.87 -18.25 16.19
C ARG A 355 37.54 -18.58 17.65
N ASN A 356 36.71 -17.75 18.30
CA ASN A 356 36.31 -17.92 19.69
C ASN A 356 35.11 -18.88 19.83
N PHE A 357 34.42 -19.19 18.73
CA PHE A 357 33.21 -20.00 18.75
C PHE A 357 33.56 -21.49 18.70
N ASN A 358 32.95 -22.28 19.57
CA ASN A 358 32.92 -23.72 19.43
C ASN A 358 31.69 -24.18 18.63
N GLU A 359 31.60 -25.49 18.34
CA GLU A 359 30.49 -26.08 17.58
C GLU A 359 29.12 -25.97 18.30
N SER A 360 29.12 -25.89 19.63
CA SER A 360 27.93 -25.63 20.42
C SER A 360 27.44 -24.21 20.19
N ASP A 361 28.33 -23.22 20.21
CA ASP A 361 28.04 -21.80 20.02
C ASP A 361 27.52 -21.52 18.62
N PHE A 362 28.15 -22.07 17.58
CA PHE A 362 27.64 -21.98 16.21
C PHE A 362 26.26 -22.63 16.06
N GLY A 363 26.07 -23.81 16.66
CA GLY A 363 24.76 -24.46 16.65
C GLY A 363 23.69 -23.62 17.34
N LYS A 364 24.01 -22.99 18.48
CA LYS A 364 23.11 -22.08 19.20
C LYS A 364 22.80 -20.84 18.38
N LEU A 365 23.82 -20.21 17.79
CA LEU A 365 23.65 -19.03 16.94
C LEU A 365 22.69 -19.30 15.78
N LEU A 366 22.89 -20.38 15.02
CA LEU A 366 22.04 -20.74 13.89
C LEU A 366 20.62 -21.14 14.33
N THR A 367 20.51 -21.91 15.42
CA THR A 367 19.19 -22.36 15.93
C THR A 367 18.39 -21.18 16.48
N ASN A 368 19.03 -20.32 17.27
CA ASN A 368 18.41 -19.12 17.83
C ASN A 368 17.99 -18.15 16.74
N PHE A 369 18.79 -17.99 15.68
CA PHE A 369 18.40 -17.17 14.53
C PHE A 369 17.16 -17.73 13.82
N LEU A 370 17.10 -19.05 13.56
CA LEU A 370 15.91 -19.66 12.95
C LEU A 370 14.67 -19.53 13.83
N LEU A 371 14.81 -19.70 15.14
CA LEU A 371 13.73 -19.46 16.10
C LEU A 371 13.28 -18.00 16.09
N GLU A 372 14.22 -17.06 16.07
CA GLU A 372 13.91 -15.64 16.06
C GLU A 372 13.06 -15.26 14.83
N ILE A 373 13.50 -15.65 13.63
CA ILE A 373 12.82 -15.24 12.40
C ILE A 373 11.45 -15.91 12.18
N TYR A 374 11.28 -17.16 12.61
CA TYR A 374 10.04 -17.91 12.36
C TYR A 374 9.07 -17.90 13.54
N LYS A 375 9.53 -17.64 14.76
CA LYS A 375 8.69 -17.72 15.95
C LYS A 375 8.64 -16.40 16.71
N TYR A 376 9.77 -15.92 17.22
CA TYR A 376 9.75 -14.85 18.22
C TYR A 376 9.55 -13.45 17.64
N SER A 377 10.17 -13.13 16.50
CA SER A 377 9.99 -11.83 15.82
C SER A 377 8.54 -11.56 15.37
N ASN A 378 7.73 -12.61 15.19
CA ASN A 378 6.31 -12.51 14.87
C ASN A 378 5.38 -12.89 16.03
N PHE A 379 5.92 -13.04 17.25
CA PHE A 379 5.17 -13.33 18.47
C PHE A 379 4.35 -14.63 18.43
N SER A 380 4.89 -15.65 17.78
CA SER A 380 4.24 -16.96 17.55
C SER A 380 2.86 -16.85 16.87
N ARG A 381 2.60 -15.78 16.10
CA ARG A 381 1.29 -15.56 15.45
C ARG A 381 1.09 -16.42 14.21
N TYR A 382 2.18 -16.81 13.56
CA TYR A 382 2.11 -17.43 12.23
C TYR A 382 2.48 -18.91 12.20
N ASN A 383 3.39 -19.31 13.08
CA ASN A 383 3.83 -20.68 13.17
C ASN A 383 3.58 -21.14 14.62
N LYS A 384 2.65 -22.07 14.80
CA LYS A 384 2.28 -22.58 16.12
C LYS A 384 3.37 -23.48 16.69
N ASP A 385 3.63 -23.36 17.98
CA ASP A 385 4.69 -24.08 18.68
C ASP A 385 4.58 -25.61 18.56
N GLU A 386 3.36 -26.15 18.60
CA GLU A 386 3.05 -27.57 18.44
C GLU A 386 3.44 -28.14 17.07
N ASN A 387 3.51 -27.29 16.05
CA ASN A 387 3.70 -27.70 14.66
C ASN A 387 5.11 -27.43 14.15
N ILE A 388 6.00 -26.87 14.97
CA ILE A 388 7.36 -26.53 14.57
C ILE A 388 8.35 -27.44 15.28
N GLU A 389 9.17 -28.10 14.48
CA GLU A 389 10.35 -28.78 15.00
C GLU A 389 11.63 -28.10 14.56
N TYR A 390 12.61 -28.11 15.46
CA TYR A 390 13.96 -27.62 15.23
C TYR A 390 14.94 -28.76 15.50
N HIS A 391 15.94 -28.85 14.64
CA HIS A 391 16.90 -29.94 14.67
C HIS A 391 18.30 -29.40 14.40
N LYS A 392 19.29 -30.01 15.04
CA LYS A 392 20.71 -29.73 14.86
C LYS A 392 21.44 -31.04 14.58
N LYS A 393 22.30 -31.05 13.56
CA LYS A 393 23.28 -32.13 13.32
C LYS A 393 24.65 -31.53 13.07
N VAL A 394 25.68 -32.24 13.53
CA VAL A 394 27.08 -31.91 13.28
C VAL A 394 27.70 -33.13 12.60
N PHE A 395 28.44 -32.89 11.53
CA PHE A 395 29.18 -33.90 10.79
C PHE A 395 30.65 -33.51 10.79
N HIS A 396 31.52 -34.51 10.91
CA HIS A 396 32.97 -34.33 10.86
C HIS A 396 33.52 -35.16 9.70
N ASP A 397 34.32 -34.52 8.86
CA ASP A 397 35.02 -35.15 7.74
C ASP A 397 36.44 -34.57 7.66
N GLY A 398 37.39 -35.25 8.30
CA GLY A 398 38.78 -34.79 8.38
C GLY A 398 38.91 -33.39 8.97
N SER A 399 39.41 -32.44 8.16
CA SER A 399 39.58 -31.03 8.55
C SER A 399 38.29 -30.21 8.47
N VAL A 400 37.19 -30.81 7.99
CA VAL A 400 35.92 -30.13 7.72
C VAL A 400 34.88 -30.53 8.75
N THR A 401 34.38 -29.54 9.49
CA THR A 401 33.19 -29.69 10.33
C THR A 401 32.00 -29.03 9.64
N LYS A 402 30.88 -29.76 9.51
CA LYS A 402 29.62 -29.24 8.94
C LYS A 402 28.52 -29.24 9.99
N ILE A 403 28.05 -28.05 10.35
CA ILE A 403 26.97 -27.81 11.29
C ILE A 403 25.71 -27.49 10.49
N VAL A 404 24.65 -28.24 10.74
CA VAL A 404 23.35 -28.07 10.06
C VAL A 404 22.27 -27.84 11.09
N CYS A 405 21.59 -26.71 10.99
CA CYS A 405 20.41 -26.40 11.78
C CYS A 405 19.22 -26.22 10.83
N TRP A 406 18.09 -26.88 11.12
CA TRP A 406 16.89 -26.70 10.32
C TRP A 406 15.64 -26.62 11.17
N ILE A 407 14.66 -25.94 10.60
CA ILE A 407 13.32 -25.76 11.12
C ILE A 407 12.33 -26.32 10.10
N LEU A 408 11.31 -27.03 10.57
CA LEU A 408 10.25 -27.56 9.72
C LEU A 408 8.89 -27.44 10.38
N ASN A 409 7.86 -27.32 9.56
CA ASN A 409 6.48 -27.48 9.99
C ASN A 409 6.06 -28.95 9.81
N THR A 410 5.63 -29.61 10.87
CA THR A 410 5.29 -31.05 10.91
C THR A 410 4.00 -31.37 10.14
N GLU A 411 3.09 -30.40 10.01
CA GLU A 411 1.87 -30.51 9.20
C GLU A 411 2.13 -30.21 7.71
N ASN A 412 3.39 -30.04 7.30
CA ASN A 412 3.80 -29.63 5.94
C ASN A 412 3.22 -28.29 5.46
N LYS A 413 2.72 -27.44 6.36
CA LYS A 413 2.25 -26.09 6.05
C LYS A 413 3.41 -25.11 5.84
N LEU A 414 3.20 -24.08 5.02
CA LEU A 414 4.18 -23.03 4.76
C LEU A 414 4.73 -22.43 6.06
N LEU A 415 6.06 -22.37 6.19
CA LEU A 415 6.71 -21.60 7.24
C LEU A 415 6.58 -20.11 6.91
N ARG A 416 5.79 -19.39 7.71
CA ARG A 416 5.40 -18.02 7.41
C ARG A 416 6.28 -17.01 8.15
N VAL A 417 6.68 -15.95 7.45
CA VAL A 417 7.55 -14.87 7.96
C VAL A 417 6.95 -13.48 7.77
N SER A 418 5.77 -13.41 7.17
CA SER A 418 5.07 -12.18 6.81
C SER A 418 3.60 -12.29 7.18
N HIS A 419 3.02 -11.13 7.46
CA HIS A 419 1.61 -11.02 7.79
C HIS A 419 0.71 -11.53 6.65
N PRO A 420 -0.31 -12.38 6.91
CA PRO A 420 -1.19 -12.96 5.88
C PRO A 420 -1.89 -11.95 4.98
N SER A 421 -2.28 -10.78 5.51
CA SER A 421 -2.82 -9.69 4.68
C SER A 421 -1.88 -9.22 3.57
N ARG A 422 -0.59 -9.54 3.64
CA ARG A 422 0.39 -9.26 2.60
C ARG A 422 0.43 -10.31 1.49
N ASP A 423 -0.21 -11.45 1.67
CA ASP A 423 -0.09 -12.57 0.73
C ASP A 423 -0.59 -12.17 -0.65
N LYS A 424 -1.75 -11.52 -0.72
CA LYS A 424 -2.27 -10.94 -1.98
C LYS A 424 -1.31 -9.94 -2.61
N PHE A 425 -0.64 -9.13 -1.80
CA PHE A 425 0.34 -8.17 -2.32
C PHE A 425 1.59 -8.85 -2.87
N TYR A 426 2.03 -9.95 -2.26
CA TYR A 426 3.20 -10.71 -2.67
C TYR A 426 2.90 -11.84 -3.67
N GLY A 427 1.62 -12.10 -3.98
CA GLY A 427 1.21 -13.23 -4.81
C GLY A 427 1.44 -14.59 -4.15
N ILE A 428 1.42 -14.66 -2.82
CA ILE A 428 1.63 -15.91 -2.06
C ILE A 428 0.31 -16.70 -2.09
N SER A 429 0.30 -17.90 -2.68
CA SER A 429 -0.83 -18.84 -2.61
C SER A 429 -0.84 -19.59 -1.28
N GLU A 430 -2.02 -19.79 -0.69
CA GLU A 430 -2.19 -20.60 0.52
C GLU A 430 -2.04 -22.11 0.27
N ASP A 431 -2.04 -22.53 -1.00
CA ASP A 431 -1.92 -23.93 -1.45
C ASP A 431 -0.50 -24.52 -1.36
#